data_AF-A0A7L2RD78-F1
#
_entry.id   AF-A0A7L2RD78-F1
#
_cell.length_a   1.000
_cell.length_b   1.000
_cell.length_c   1.000
_cell.angle_alpha   90.00
_cell.angle_beta   90.00
_cell.angle_gamma   90.00
#
_symmetry.space_group_name_H-M   'P 1'
#
loop_
_entity.id
_entity.type
_entity.pdbx_description
1 polymer ?
#
loop_
_entity_poly.entity_id
_entity_poly.type
_entity_poly.pdbx_seq_one_letter_code
_entity_poly.pdbx_strand_id
1 'polypeptide(L)' 'PLLLPPNAFAHLRRQAAALAALRPRMSDCCRHHSPLPCARRAWTDVLDAFCTDEFGVKTRQFHCCRRTGAA' A
#
# COMPACT_ATOMS: atom_id res chain seq x y z
N PRO A 1 4.52 -2.22 15.88
CA PRO A 1 5.70 -2.21 14.98
C PRO A 1 6.04 -3.64 14.57
N LEU A 2 6.21 -3.91 13.27
CA LEU A 2 6.57 -5.25 12.78
C LEU A 2 8.07 -5.49 13.04
N LEU A 3 8.38 -6.48 13.89
CA LEU A 3 9.73 -6.90 14.25
C LEU A 3 10.32 -7.78 13.13
N LEU A 4 10.57 -7.18 11.98
CA LEU A 4 11.25 -7.86 10.87
C LEU A 4 12.77 -7.68 11.01
N PRO A 5 13.59 -8.73 10.78
CA PRO A 5 15.04 -8.60 10.78
C PRO A 5 15.51 -7.50 9.81
N PRO A 6 16.51 -6.67 10.14
CA PRO A 6 16.87 -5.49 9.35
C PRO A 6 17.29 -5.81 7.91
N ASN A 7 17.99 -6.94 7.73
CA ASN A 7 18.67 -7.29 6.48
C ASN A 7 17.94 -8.40 5.69
N ALA A 8 16.74 -8.79 6.13
CA ALA A 8 15.95 -9.82 5.47
C ALA A 8 14.53 -9.31 5.22
N PHE A 9 13.78 -10.03 4.38
CA PHE A 9 12.36 -9.77 4.13
C PHE A 9 12.04 -8.33 3.67
N ALA A 10 12.90 -7.75 2.84
CA ALA A 10 12.73 -6.38 2.35
C ALA A 10 11.34 -6.12 1.72
N HIS A 11 10.77 -7.12 1.04
CA HIS A 11 9.40 -7.06 0.50
C HIS A 11 8.33 -6.97 1.61
N LEU A 12 8.43 -7.78 2.68
CA LEU A 12 7.50 -7.69 3.82
C LEU A 12 7.64 -6.35 4.54
N ARG A 13 8.85 -5.79 4.61
CA ARG A 13 9.08 -4.46 5.19
C ARG A 13 8.38 -3.36 4.39
N ARG A 14 8.39 -3.43 3.06
CA ARG A 14 7.66 -2.47 2.21
C ARG A 14 6.14 -2.64 2.32
N GLN A 15 5.65 -3.88 2.36
CA GLN A 15 4.23 -4.16 2.63
C GLN A 15 3.79 -3.61 4.00
N ALA A 16 4.61 -3.84 5.03
CA ALA A 16 4.39 -3.32 6.38
C ALA A 16 4.32 -1.79 6.41
N ALA A 17 5.24 -1.12 5.71
CA ALA A 17 5.27 0.33 5.60
C ALA A 17 4.03 0.86 4.88
N ALA A 18 3.60 0.22 3.78
CA ALA A 18 2.38 0.59 3.06
C ALA A 18 1.13 0.46 3.97
N LEU A 19 1.01 -0.65 4.70
CA LEU A 19 -0.09 -0.84 5.66
C LEU A 19 -0.06 0.17 6.81
N ALA A 20 1.13 0.50 7.31
CA ALA A 20 1.30 1.51 8.34
C ALA A 20 0.87 2.91 7.85
N ALA A 21 1.12 3.24 6.58
CA ALA A 21 0.67 4.48 5.95
C ALA A 21 -0.84 4.48 5.64
N LEU A 22 -1.43 3.33 5.32
CA LEU A 22 -2.86 3.21 5.02
C LEU A 22 -3.72 3.31 6.28
N ARG A 23 -3.31 2.67 7.37
CA ARG A 23 -4.12 2.54 8.60
C ARG A 23 -4.64 3.87 9.16
N PRO A 24 -3.84 4.93 9.34
CA PRO A 24 -4.36 6.21 9.84
C PRO A 24 -5.37 6.83 8.87
N ARG A 25 -5.10 6.80 7.56
CA ARG A 25 -6.03 7.31 6.52
C ARG A 25 -7.36 6.58 6.54
N MET A 26 -7.34 5.26 6.72
CA MET A 26 -8.57 4.47 6.84
C MET A 26 -9.35 4.85 8.10
N SER A 27 -8.67 5.08 9.23
CA SER A 27 -9.29 5.58 10.47
C SER A 27 -9.92 6.96 10.27
N ASP A 28 -9.26 7.85 9.53
CA ASP A 28 -9.81 9.15 9.14
C ASP A 28 -11.07 8.97 8.28
N CYS A 29 -11.01 8.14 7.24
CA CYS A 29 -12.13 7.85 6.35
C CYS A 29 -13.38 7.34 7.08
N CYS A 30 -13.23 6.55 8.14
CA CYS A 30 -14.35 6.09 8.97
C CYS A 30 -15.12 7.22 9.66
N ARG A 31 -14.52 8.41 9.81
CA ARG A 31 -15.16 9.60 10.41
C ARG A 31 -15.94 10.44 9.40
N HIS A 32 -15.80 10.19 8.10
CA HIS A 32 -16.47 10.96 7.06
C HIS A 32 -17.92 10.51 6.84
N HIS A 33 -18.78 11.44 6.42
CA HIS A 33 -20.16 11.16 6.01
C HIS A 33 -20.25 10.16 4.83
N SER A 34 -19.25 10.16 3.95
CA SER A 34 -19.11 9.21 2.84
C SER A 34 -17.79 8.44 2.97
N PRO A 35 -17.75 7.34 3.74
CA PRO A 35 -16.51 6.64 4.05
C PRO A 35 -15.96 5.85 2.86
N LEU A 36 -16.83 5.34 1.98
CA LEU A 36 -16.43 4.48 0.86
C LEU A 36 -15.56 5.19 -0.20
N PRO A 37 -15.94 6.38 -0.72
CA PRO A 37 -15.09 7.09 -1.67
C PRO A 37 -13.75 7.53 -1.06
N CYS A 38 -13.75 7.93 0.22
CA CYS A 38 -12.52 8.24 0.95
C CYS A 38 -11.61 7.02 1.05
N ALA A 39 -12.14 5.89 1.54
CA ALA A 39 -11.40 4.66 1.71
C ALA A 39 -10.83 4.15 0.38
N ARG A 40 -11.61 4.24 -0.71
CA ARG A 40 -11.16 3.85 -2.06
C ARG A 40 -9.98 4.71 -2.51
N ARG A 41 -10.06 6.04 -2.37
CA ARG A 41 -8.95 6.94 -2.72
C ARG A 41 -7.71 6.64 -1.88
N ALA A 42 -7.86 6.58 -0.56
CA ALA A 42 -6.74 6.28 0.35
C ALA A 42 -6.08 4.93 0.05
N TRP A 43 -6.87 3.91 -0.30
CA TRP A 43 -6.37 2.61 -0.73
C TRP A 43 -5.57 2.71 -2.04
N THR A 44 -6.15 3.33 -3.08
CA THR A 44 -5.50 3.46 -4.39
C THR A 44 -4.20 4.26 -4.29
N ASP A 45 -4.19 5.39 -3.58
CA ASP A 45 -3.00 6.23 -3.42
C ASP A 45 -1.84 5.47 -2.75
N VAL A 46 -2.14 4.67 -1.71
CA VAL A 46 -1.13 3.84 -1.03
C VAL A 46 -0.65 2.71 -1.92
N LEU A 47 -1.56 2.07 -2.66
CA LEU A 47 -1.23 0.97 -3.55
C LEU A 47 -0.33 1.44 -4.70
N ASP A 48 -0.62 2.60 -5.30
CA ASP A 48 0.19 3.18 -6.37
C ASP A 48 1.61 3.55 -5.89
N ALA A 49 1.72 4.12 -4.69
CA ALA A 49 3.02 4.38 -4.08
C ALA A 49 3.81 3.09 -3.81
N PHE A 50 3.16 2.08 -3.21
CA PHE A 50 3.78 0.77 -2.98
C PHE A 50 4.25 0.10 -4.28
N CYS A 51 3.43 0.15 -5.32
CA CYS A 51 3.78 -0.42 -6.61
C CYS A 51 4.94 0.34 -7.27
N THR A 52 4.97 1.66 -7.18
CA THR A 52 6.11 2.48 -7.66
C THR A 52 7.41 2.06 -6.98
N ASP A 53 7.39 1.87 -5.66
CA ASP A 53 8.54 1.41 -4.89
C ASP A 53 8.96 -0.03 -5.27
N GLU A 54 8.01 -0.94 -5.47
CA GLU A 54 8.28 -2.31 -5.93
C GLU A 54 8.79 -2.38 -7.37
N PHE A 55 8.42 -1.45 -8.25
CA PHE A 55 9.00 -1.35 -9.59
C PHE A 55 10.47 -0.90 -9.58
N GLY A 56 10.87 -0.13 -8.57
CA GLY A 56 12.26 0.32 -8.39
C GLY A 56 13.22 -0.79 -7.93
N VAL A 57 12.72 -1.95 -7.53
CA VAL A 57 13.52 -3.08 -7.03
C VAL A 57 13.41 -4.30 -7.95
N LYS A 58 14.48 -5.11 -8.00
CA LYS A 58 14.52 -6.36 -8.77
C LYS A 58 13.75 -7.50 -8.06
N THR A 59 12.51 -7.27 -7.67
CA THR A 59 11.61 -8.31 -7.13
C THR A 59 10.62 -8.75 -8.21
N ARG A 60 10.10 -9.99 -8.07
CA ARG A 60 8.97 -10.43 -8.90
C ARG A 60 7.78 -9.52 -8.61
N GLN A 61 7.27 -8.88 -9.65
CA GLN A 61 6.16 -7.93 -9.53
C GLN A 61 4.90 -8.60 -8.97
N PHE A 62 4.26 -7.93 -8.01
CA PHE A 62 2.97 -8.37 -7.48
C PHE A 62 1.89 -8.24 -8.55
N HIS A 63 0.95 -9.18 -8.59
CA HIS A 63 -0.16 -9.14 -9.55
C HIS A 63 -0.97 -7.85 -9.45
N CYS A 64 -1.22 -7.34 -8.25
CA CYS A 64 -1.95 -6.08 -8.03
C CYS A 64 -1.23 -4.85 -8.60
N CYS A 65 0.10 -4.91 -8.76
CA CYS A 65 0.89 -3.84 -9.37
C CYS A 65 1.00 -3.98 -10.89
N ARG A 66 0.61 -5.15 -11.44
CA ARG A 66 0.47 -5.28 -12.88
C ARG A 66 -0.74 -4.46 -13.26
N ARG A 67 -0.49 -3.35 -13.96
CA ARG A 67 -1.54 -2.52 -14.57
C ARG A 67 -2.30 -3.37 -15.59
N THR A 68 -3.26 -4.18 -15.15
CA THR A 68 -4.42 -4.50 -15.99
C THR A 68 -5.20 -3.20 -16.07
N GLY A 69 -4.87 -2.36 -17.05
CA GLY A 69 -5.58 -1.13 -17.29
C GLY A 69 -7.04 -1.44 -17.59
N ALA A 70 -7.91 -1.13 -16.66
CA ALA A 70 -9.23 -0.61 -16.99
C ALA A 70 -9.22 0.83 -16.46
N ALA A 71 -9.16 1.76 -17.40
CA ALA A 71 -9.40 3.18 -17.19
C ALA A 71 -10.84 3.41 -16.70
#